data_AF-A0A7S0MUR9-F1
#
_entry.id   AF-A0A7S0MUR9-F1
#
_cell.length_a   1.000
_cell.length_b   1.000
_cell.length_c   1.000
_cell.angle_alpha   90.00
_cell.angle_beta   90.00
_cell.angle_gamma   90.00
#
_symmetry.space_group_name_H-M   'P 1'
#
loop_
_entity.id
_entity.type
_entity.pdbx_description
1 polymer ?
#
loop_
_entity_poly.entity_id
_entity_poly.type
_entity_poly.pdbx_seq_one_letter_code
_entity_poly.pdbx_strand_id
1 'polypeptide(L)'
;GPDPVAAFVALVGKAMGGTMFIDEAYRFSPNKAGGQPNASNGVLDYLLEAVEDDAFRDTTTFILAGYKDEVEALLSYNPGFASRFACEFHFDDFTEAQLRRILLGMVRERGLRFESRRECGVPLARIVARRIARHAGKKGFSNARAVRNKVEEIVGSQSQRLGSLQLYGRAVLPREYKTLTRDDAIGPRPDFASSPLLRELDGMVGMPKVKDAIRKLVDLQLHNYDREVAGERPELISLHRVFHGNPGTGKTTVVRIYGALLKELGLLSKGDFLQCTPADLTGDAEGGAAANTKALLEKARGRVLFIDEAYVLDPSRKANQYGGNVLDTLVEKLEGEAGSDIAVILAGYTREMFDMLENNPGLRRRFNIDDFGVHFEDMSDADLRQVLIRMAGKAGLAFEDMDVVDHVVGVLAQKRRLPNFGNAGTVASMLNVAKVNKSRRLAD
;
A
#
# COMPACT_ATOMS: atom_id res chain seq x y z
N GLY A 1 40.71 3.29 -0.33
CA GLY A 1 40.33 2.35 -1.40
C GLY A 1 40.86 2.87 -2.72
N PRO A 2 40.87 2.08 -3.80
CA PRO A 2 41.24 2.59 -5.12
C PRO A 2 40.31 3.74 -5.53
N ASP A 3 40.85 4.70 -6.28
CA ASP A 3 40.08 5.82 -6.83
C ASP A 3 39.03 5.27 -7.82
N PRO A 4 37.72 5.46 -7.56
CA PRO A 4 36.65 4.98 -8.42
C PRO A 4 36.72 5.51 -9.86
N VAL A 5 37.24 6.73 -10.07
CA VAL A 5 37.38 7.29 -11.42
C VAL A 5 38.49 6.55 -12.18
N ALA A 6 39.67 6.37 -11.55
CA ALA A 6 40.77 5.61 -12.15
C ALA A 6 40.39 4.15 -12.46
N ALA A 7 39.58 3.52 -11.61
CA ALA A 7 39.05 2.18 -11.86
C ALA A 7 38.11 2.15 -13.07
N PHE A 8 37.27 3.18 -13.24
CA PHE A 8 36.36 3.29 -14.38
C PHE A 8 37.12 3.54 -15.70
N VAL A 9 38.13 4.41 -15.69
CA VAL A 9 39.03 4.66 -16.84
C VAL A 9 39.67 3.34 -17.32
N ALA A 10 40.17 2.53 -16.40
CA ALA A 10 40.76 1.23 -16.73
C ALA A 10 39.73 0.24 -17.32
N LEU A 11 38.45 0.34 -16.96
CA LEU A 11 37.38 -0.48 -17.54
C LEU A 11 37.02 -0.02 -18.96
N VAL A 12 36.94 1.28 -19.20
CA VAL A 12 36.72 1.84 -20.55
C VAL A 12 37.85 1.44 -21.49
N GLY A 13 39.11 1.53 -21.04
CA GLY A 13 40.26 1.08 -21.83
C GLY A 13 40.20 -0.41 -22.22
N LYS A 14 39.62 -1.27 -21.37
CA LYS A 14 39.41 -2.70 -21.68
C LYS A 14 38.28 -2.93 -22.69
N ALA A 15 37.37 -1.98 -22.86
CA ALA A 15 36.24 -2.10 -23.79
C ALA A 15 36.60 -1.67 -25.22
N MET A 16 37.80 -1.11 -25.44
CA MET A 16 38.28 -0.65 -26.74
C MET A 16 38.16 -1.75 -27.80
N GLY A 17 37.47 -1.46 -28.91
CA GLY A 17 37.22 -2.44 -29.98
C GLY A 17 36.03 -3.37 -29.73
N GLY A 18 35.24 -3.13 -28.69
CA GLY A 18 34.13 -4.00 -28.28
C GLY A 18 32.87 -3.24 -27.83
N THR A 19 32.15 -3.82 -26.88
CA THR A 19 30.93 -3.23 -26.32
C THR A 19 31.07 -3.06 -24.81
N MET A 20 30.87 -1.83 -24.33
CA MET A 20 30.75 -1.52 -22.91
C MET A 20 29.27 -1.48 -22.54
N PHE A 21 28.81 -2.47 -21.79
CA PHE A 21 27.46 -2.52 -21.24
C PHE A 21 27.46 -2.10 -19.77
N ILE A 22 26.74 -1.03 -19.45
CA ILE A 22 26.60 -0.48 -18.11
C ILE A 22 25.16 -0.71 -17.66
N ASP A 23 24.95 -1.69 -16.81
CA ASP A 23 23.66 -1.92 -16.15
C ASP A 23 23.45 -0.92 -15.00
N GLU A 24 22.19 -0.58 -14.72
CA GLU A 24 21.79 0.41 -13.71
C GLU A 24 22.56 1.74 -13.80
N ALA A 25 22.77 2.26 -15.00
CA ALA A 25 23.58 3.46 -15.27
C ALA A 25 23.13 4.70 -14.48
N TYR A 26 21.84 4.79 -14.13
CA TYR A 26 21.27 5.86 -13.31
C TYR A 26 21.90 5.97 -11.91
N ARG A 27 22.61 4.95 -11.43
CA ARG A 27 23.35 4.99 -10.15
C ARG A 27 24.53 5.95 -10.19
N PHE A 28 24.95 6.38 -11.38
CA PHE A 28 25.92 7.44 -11.55
C PHE A 28 25.30 8.84 -11.42
N SER A 29 23.97 8.98 -11.42
CA SER A 29 23.31 10.26 -11.22
C SER A 29 23.70 10.88 -9.86
N PRO A 30 24.07 12.18 -9.80
CA PRO A 30 24.39 12.83 -8.54
C PRO A 30 23.16 12.93 -7.62
N ASN A 31 23.37 12.75 -6.32
CA ASN A 31 22.32 12.92 -5.33
C ASN A 31 21.83 14.38 -5.31
N LYS A 32 20.50 14.56 -5.39
CA LYS A 32 19.83 15.88 -5.27
C LYS A 32 19.98 16.53 -3.87
N ALA A 33 20.53 15.82 -2.88
CA ALA A 33 20.84 16.37 -1.58
C ALA A 33 22.25 16.98 -1.62
N GLY A 34 22.32 18.31 -1.65
CA GLY A 34 23.53 19.07 -1.94
C GLY A 34 24.76 18.74 -1.06
N GLY A 35 25.93 18.98 -1.65
CA GLY A 35 27.17 19.18 -0.91
C GLY A 35 28.20 18.05 -0.96
N GLN A 36 28.67 17.65 -2.16
CA GLN A 36 30.06 17.28 -2.48
C GLN A 36 30.14 16.83 -3.96
N PRO A 37 31.23 17.11 -4.70
CA PRO A 37 31.50 16.46 -5.98
C PRO A 37 31.75 14.97 -5.70
N ASN A 38 30.70 14.17 -5.79
CA ASN A 38 30.83 12.73 -5.64
C ASN A 38 31.64 12.18 -6.81
N ALA A 39 32.45 11.14 -6.56
CA ALA A 39 33.19 10.40 -7.59
C ALA A 39 32.34 10.04 -8.83
N SER A 40 31.02 9.92 -8.67
CA SER A 40 30.05 9.71 -9.74
C SER A 40 30.09 10.78 -10.83
N ASN A 41 30.37 12.05 -10.51
CA ASN A 41 30.48 13.11 -11.51
C ASN A 41 31.71 12.90 -12.40
N GLY A 42 32.87 12.58 -11.80
CA GLY A 42 34.09 12.30 -12.56
C GLY A 42 33.96 11.07 -13.47
N VAL A 43 33.17 10.07 -13.06
CA VAL A 43 32.84 8.91 -13.91
C VAL A 43 31.98 9.30 -15.10
N LEU A 44 30.96 10.15 -14.90
CA LEU A 44 30.10 10.61 -15.99
C LEU A 44 30.81 11.53 -16.98
N ASP A 45 31.63 12.45 -16.45
CA ASP A 45 32.41 13.38 -17.27
C ASP A 45 33.42 12.61 -18.14
N TYR A 46 34.12 11.62 -17.55
CA TYR A 46 35.02 10.76 -18.32
C TYR A 46 34.28 9.87 -19.32
N LEU A 47 33.08 9.37 -18.99
CA LEU A 47 32.28 8.61 -19.94
C LEU A 47 31.93 9.46 -21.17
N LEU A 48 31.56 10.73 -20.98
CA LEU A 48 31.31 11.65 -22.09
C LEU A 48 32.57 11.91 -22.92
N GLU A 49 33.70 12.16 -22.25
CA GLU A 49 35.00 12.33 -22.89
C GLU A 49 35.39 11.10 -23.72
N ALA A 50 35.25 9.90 -23.15
CA ALA A 50 35.56 8.65 -23.85
C ALA A 50 34.63 8.37 -25.03
N VAL A 51 33.37 8.80 -24.97
CA VAL A 51 32.43 8.68 -26.11
C VAL A 51 32.80 9.66 -27.24
N GLU A 52 33.50 10.76 -26.93
CA GLU A 52 33.99 11.74 -27.91
C GLU A 52 35.37 11.44 -28.47
N ASP A 53 36.20 10.71 -27.73
CA ASP A 53 37.57 10.39 -28.11
C ASP A 53 37.61 9.46 -29.34
N ASP A 54 38.35 9.89 -30.35
CA ASP A 54 38.56 9.17 -31.63
C ASP A 54 39.06 7.73 -31.42
N ALA A 55 39.75 7.45 -30.31
CA ALA A 55 40.21 6.11 -29.97
C ALA A 55 39.04 5.12 -29.73
N PHE A 56 37.90 5.61 -29.25
CA PHE A 56 36.74 4.79 -28.89
C PHE A 56 35.54 4.99 -29.83
N ARG A 57 35.38 6.18 -30.41
CA ARG A 57 34.20 6.60 -31.18
C ARG A 57 33.77 5.62 -32.28
N ASP A 58 34.74 5.09 -33.03
CA ASP A 58 34.47 4.18 -34.16
C ASP A 58 34.73 2.70 -33.82
N THR A 59 35.27 2.43 -32.64
CA THR A 59 35.73 1.09 -32.25
C THR A 59 34.88 0.49 -31.13
N THR A 60 34.17 1.31 -30.37
CA THR A 60 33.55 0.91 -29.11
C THR A 60 32.09 1.34 -29.04
N THR A 61 31.20 0.38 -28.77
CA THR A 61 29.78 0.68 -28.54
C THR A 61 29.50 0.80 -27.05
N PHE A 62 28.94 1.92 -26.62
CA PHE A 62 28.51 2.13 -25.23
C PHE A 62 27.00 1.93 -25.11
N ILE A 63 26.58 1.08 -24.17
CA ILE A 63 25.18 0.79 -23.87
C ILE A 63 24.92 1.12 -22.40
N LEU A 64 24.00 2.06 -22.17
CA LEU A 64 23.49 2.39 -20.83
C LEU A 64 22.13 1.72 -20.65
N ALA A 65 21.98 0.95 -19.58
CA ALA A 65 20.71 0.31 -19.22
C ALA A 65 20.24 0.77 -17.84
N GLY A 66 18.92 0.80 -17.65
CA GLY A 66 18.29 1.20 -16.40
C GLY A 66 16.78 1.35 -16.54
N TYR A 67 16.12 1.79 -15.47
CA TYR A 67 14.70 2.10 -15.53
C TYR A 67 14.46 3.40 -16.28
N LYS A 68 13.39 3.45 -17.09
CA LYS A 68 13.06 4.58 -17.98
C LYS A 68 13.22 5.94 -17.30
N ASP A 69 12.42 6.21 -16.26
CA ASP A 69 12.43 7.50 -15.56
C ASP A 69 13.82 7.87 -15.00
N GLU A 70 14.62 6.87 -14.61
CA GLU A 70 15.92 7.08 -13.99
C GLU A 70 17.03 7.30 -15.04
N VAL A 71 16.93 6.65 -16.20
CA VAL A 71 17.79 6.90 -17.35
C VAL A 71 17.46 8.25 -17.98
N GLU A 72 16.18 8.60 -18.15
CA GLU A 72 15.76 9.94 -18.59
C GLU A 72 16.29 11.03 -17.64
N ALA A 73 16.20 10.81 -16.33
CA ALA A 73 16.77 11.72 -15.35
C ALA A 73 18.31 11.85 -15.49
N LEU A 74 19.02 10.74 -15.71
CA LEU A 74 20.47 10.75 -15.95
C LEU A 74 20.82 11.54 -17.24
N LEU A 75 20.11 11.27 -18.34
CA LEU A 75 20.34 11.94 -19.62
C LEU A 75 20.03 13.45 -19.55
N SER A 76 19.08 13.85 -18.70
CA SER A 76 18.74 15.26 -18.47
C SER A 76 19.82 16.04 -17.68
N TYR A 77 20.77 15.34 -17.05
CA TYR A 77 21.79 15.96 -16.21
C TYR A 77 22.77 16.83 -17.01
N ASN A 78 23.19 16.39 -18.19
CA ASN A 78 24.07 17.14 -19.07
C ASN A 78 23.59 17.01 -20.53
N PRO A 79 23.36 18.13 -21.25
CA PRO A 79 22.94 18.13 -22.65
C PRO A 79 23.81 17.26 -23.56
N GLY A 80 25.08 17.06 -23.20
CA GLY A 80 26.00 16.21 -23.93
C GLY A 80 25.58 14.74 -24.01
N PHE A 81 24.91 14.20 -22.98
CA PHE A 81 24.41 12.83 -22.97
C PHE A 81 23.29 12.64 -24.01
N ALA A 82 22.33 13.56 -24.08
CA ALA A 82 21.20 13.47 -25.00
C ALA A 82 21.65 13.45 -26.48
N SER A 83 22.72 14.16 -26.83
CA SER A 83 23.22 14.17 -28.21
C SER A 83 24.10 12.96 -28.55
N ARG A 84 24.78 12.37 -27.55
CA ARG A 84 25.74 11.26 -27.75
C ARG A 84 25.08 9.88 -27.61
N PHE A 85 24.02 9.79 -26.82
CA PHE A 85 23.17 8.61 -26.67
C PHE A 85 21.82 8.82 -27.37
N ALA A 86 21.87 9.10 -28.68
CA ALA A 86 20.66 9.39 -29.47
C ALA A 86 19.81 8.15 -29.78
N CYS A 87 20.37 6.94 -29.64
CA CYS A 87 19.67 5.70 -29.91
C CYS A 87 19.05 5.15 -28.60
N GLU A 88 17.75 5.30 -28.45
CA GLU A 88 17.00 4.80 -27.29
C GLU A 88 16.19 3.55 -27.66
N PHE A 89 16.38 2.48 -26.89
CA PHE A 89 15.56 1.27 -26.99
C PHE A 89 14.65 1.18 -25.76
N HIS A 90 13.36 1.37 -25.98
CA HIS A 90 12.34 1.15 -24.96
C HIS A 90 11.85 -0.30 -24.98
N PHE A 91 11.95 -0.98 -23.85
CA PHE A 91 11.40 -2.32 -23.67
C PHE A 91 10.12 -2.22 -22.85
N ASP A 92 8.98 -2.41 -23.51
CA ASP A 92 7.69 -2.45 -22.83
C ASP A 92 7.57 -3.67 -21.91
N ASP A 93 6.75 -3.54 -20.88
CA ASP A 93 6.39 -4.65 -20.02
C ASP A 93 5.72 -5.78 -20.82
N PHE A 94 6.02 -7.02 -20.44
CA PHE A 94 5.42 -8.18 -21.10
C PHE A 94 3.89 -8.21 -20.87
N THR A 95 3.15 -8.45 -21.95
CA THR A 95 1.70 -8.71 -21.90
C THR A 95 1.37 -9.98 -21.10
N GLU A 96 0.13 -10.12 -20.60
CA GLU A 96 -0.36 -11.35 -19.93
C GLU A 96 -0.02 -12.62 -20.75
N ALA A 97 -0.17 -12.56 -22.08
CA ALA A 97 0.11 -13.68 -22.96
C ALA A 97 1.61 -14.01 -23.04
N GLN A 98 2.48 -13.01 -23.09
CA GLN A 98 3.95 -13.19 -23.06
C GLN A 98 4.41 -13.71 -21.70
N LEU A 99 3.93 -13.13 -20.59
CA LEU A 99 4.22 -13.60 -19.23
C LEU A 99 3.81 -15.07 -19.05
N ARG A 100 2.63 -15.46 -19.57
CA ARG A 100 2.18 -16.86 -19.57
C ARG A 100 3.12 -17.77 -20.37
N ARG A 101 3.61 -17.32 -21.53
CA ARG A 101 4.57 -18.09 -22.35
C ARG A 101 5.89 -18.29 -21.61
N ILE A 102 6.41 -17.25 -20.98
CA ILE A 102 7.63 -17.30 -20.16
C ILE A 102 7.43 -18.26 -18.98
N LEU A 103 6.31 -18.14 -18.26
CA LEU A 103 5.95 -19.00 -17.13
C LEU A 103 5.94 -20.48 -17.53
N LEU A 104 5.26 -20.81 -18.63
CA LEU A 104 5.19 -22.18 -19.13
C LEU A 104 6.57 -22.69 -19.60
N GLY A 105 7.41 -21.83 -20.18
CA GLY A 105 8.79 -22.17 -20.53
C GLY A 105 9.62 -22.57 -19.31
N MET A 106 9.65 -21.70 -18.29
CA MET A 106 10.41 -21.93 -17.04
C MET A 106 9.92 -23.18 -16.29
N VAL A 107 8.61 -23.43 -16.27
CA VAL A 107 8.04 -24.64 -15.66
C VAL A 107 8.47 -25.91 -16.41
N ARG A 108 8.47 -25.87 -17.75
CA ARG A 108 8.89 -26.99 -18.61
C ARG A 108 10.38 -27.30 -18.52
N GLU A 109 11.23 -26.26 -18.49
CA GLU A 109 12.68 -26.40 -18.33
C GLU A 109 13.05 -27.13 -17.03
N ARG A 110 12.24 -26.96 -15.97
CA ARG A 110 12.37 -27.68 -14.70
C ARG A 110 11.76 -29.08 -14.71
N GLY A 111 11.23 -29.55 -15.84
CA GLY A 111 10.55 -30.84 -15.95
C GLY A 111 9.20 -30.92 -15.21
N LEU A 112 8.61 -29.78 -14.86
CA LEU A 112 7.35 -29.66 -14.15
C LEU A 112 6.20 -29.36 -15.11
N ARG A 113 4.96 -29.52 -14.64
CA ARG A 113 3.72 -29.13 -15.34
C ARG A 113 2.65 -28.74 -14.33
N PHE A 114 1.71 -27.87 -14.70
CA PHE A 114 0.54 -27.59 -13.87
C PHE A 114 -0.49 -28.73 -13.94
N GLU A 115 -1.34 -28.85 -12.92
CA GLU A 115 -2.44 -29.81 -12.88
C GLU A 115 -3.53 -29.43 -13.88
N SER A 116 -3.63 -30.22 -14.94
CA SER A 116 -4.83 -30.41 -15.77
C SER A 116 -4.53 -31.53 -16.76
N ARG A 117 -5.44 -32.49 -16.89
CA ARG A 117 -5.29 -33.62 -17.84
C ARG A 117 -5.79 -33.31 -19.26
N ARG A 118 -6.62 -32.27 -19.43
CA ARG A 118 -7.33 -31.99 -20.70
C ARG A 118 -6.81 -30.78 -21.47
N GLU A 119 -6.22 -29.82 -20.76
CA GLU A 119 -5.52 -28.67 -21.34
C GLU A 119 -4.17 -28.59 -20.63
N CYS A 120 -3.09 -28.21 -21.30
CA CYS A 120 -1.69 -28.29 -20.83
C CYS A 120 -1.35 -27.39 -19.60
N GLY A 121 -2.21 -27.31 -18.58
CA GLY A 121 -2.06 -26.40 -17.45
C GLY A 121 -2.41 -24.95 -17.77
N VAL A 122 -3.00 -24.69 -18.93
CA VAL A 122 -3.22 -23.34 -19.48
C VAL A 122 -4.13 -22.48 -18.59
N PRO A 123 -5.23 -22.99 -18.00
CA PRO A 123 -6.06 -22.19 -17.11
C PRO A 123 -5.30 -21.67 -15.88
N LEU A 124 -4.54 -22.53 -15.20
CA LEU A 124 -3.75 -22.13 -14.03
C LEU A 124 -2.62 -21.17 -14.40
N ALA A 125 -1.88 -21.47 -15.48
CA ALA A 125 -0.85 -20.57 -15.98
C ALA A 125 -1.42 -19.20 -16.39
N ARG A 126 -2.65 -19.15 -16.92
CA ARG A 126 -3.35 -17.90 -17.23
C ARG A 126 -3.66 -17.11 -15.96
N ILE A 127 -4.16 -17.75 -14.90
CA ILE A 127 -4.43 -17.08 -13.62
C ILE A 127 -3.13 -16.51 -13.06
N VAL A 128 -2.07 -17.31 -12.97
CA VAL A 128 -0.76 -16.86 -12.45
C VAL A 128 -0.21 -15.69 -13.28
N ALA A 129 -0.21 -15.81 -14.61
CA ALA A 129 0.26 -14.73 -15.49
C ALA A 129 -0.58 -13.46 -15.33
N ARG A 130 -1.91 -13.57 -15.21
CA ARG A 130 -2.80 -12.44 -14.95
C ARG A 130 -2.48 -11.77 -13.62
N ARG A 131 -2.26 -12.54 -12.55
CA ARG A 131 -1.87 -12.01 -11.23
C ARG A 131 -0.55 -11.23 -11.28
N ILE A 132 0.43 -11.72 -12.06
CA ILE A 132 1.70 -11.02 -12.29
C ILE A 132 1.45 -9.74 -13.10
N ALA A 133 0.68 -9.83 -14.20
CA ALA A 133 0.38 -8.71 -15.10
C ALA A 133 -0.37 -7.55 -14.42
N ARG A 134 -1.07 -7.77 -13.29
CA ARG A 134 -1.66 -6.68 -12.48
C ARG A 134 -0.63 -5.66 -11.97
N HIS A 135 0.65 -6.02 -11.98
CA HIS A 135 1.75 -5.14 -11.59
C HIS A 135 2.46 -4.52 -12.79
N ALA A 136 2.15 -4.93 -14.02
CA ALA A 136 2.70 -4.30 -15.22
C ALA A 136 2.27 -2.82 -15.29
N GLY A 137 3.19 -1.96 -15.75
CA GLY A 137 3.03 -0.51 -15.75
C GLY A 137 3.19 0.14 -14.37
N LYS A 138 3.37 -0.63 -13.29
CA LYS A 138 3.68 -0.09 -11.96
C LYS A 138 5.20 0.02 -11.80
N LYS A 139 5.64 1.10 -11.14
CA LYS A 139 7.07 1.33 -10.85
C LYS A 139 7.68 0.13 -10.11
N GLY A 140 8.81 -0.36 -10.61
CA GLY A 140 9.53 -1.51 -10.03
C GLY A 140 9.02 -2.89 -10.46
N PHE A 141 8.10 -2.98 -11.42
CA PHE A 141 7.77 -4.27 -12.03
C PHE A 141 8.98 -4.85 -12.76
N SER A 142 9.28 -6.12 -12.50
CA SER A 142 10.54 -6.75 -12.93
C SER A 142 10.36 -7.77 -14.06
N ASN A 143 9.22 -7.75 -14.76
CA ASN A 143 8.97 -8.55 -15.96
C ASN A 143 9.30 -10.04 -15.77
N ALA A 144 10.23 -10.59 -16.55
CA ALA A 144 10.62 -12.00 -16.48
C ALA A 144 11.18 -12.40 -15.09
N ARG A 145 11.78 -11.47 -14.34
CA ARG A 145 12.22 -11.72 -12.97
C ARG A 145 11.02 -11.92 -12.03
N ALA A 146 9.92 -11.19 -12.23
CA ALA A 146 8.68 -11.44 -11.49
C ALA A 146 8.10 -12.84 -11.76
N VAL A 147 8.16 -13.29 -13.03
CA VAL A 147 7.77 -14.67 -13.39
C VAL A 147 8.68 -15.70 -12.73
N ARG A 148 10.00 -15.50 -12.74
CA ARG A 148 10.97 -16.38 -12.07
C ARG A 148 10.70 -16.50 -10.58
N ASN A 149 10.56 -15.37 -9.89
CA ASN A 149 10.26 -15.33 -8.46
C ASN A 149 8.95 -16.07 -8.17
N LYS A 150 7.93 -15.89 -9.02
CA LYS A 150 6.66 -16.62 -8.86
C LYS A 150 6.82 -18.12 -9.08
N VAL A 151 7.61 -18.57 -10.07
CA VAL A 151 7.91 -20.00 -10.25
C VAL A 151 8.61 -20.58 -9.02
N GLU A 152 9.56 -19.85 -8.44
CA GLU A 152 10.25 -20.26 -7.21
C GLU A 152 9.29 -20.38 -6.03
N GLU A 153 8.37 -19.43 -5.86
CA GLU A 153 7.30 -19.49 -4.85
C GLU A 153 6.40 -20.72 -5.04
N ILE A 154 6.01 -21.01 -6.28
CA ILE A 154 5.16 -22.16 -6.64
C ILE A 154 5.87 -23.49 -6.36
N VAL A 155 7.15 -23.59 -6.71
CA VAL A 155 7.98 -24.79 -6.42
C VAL A 155 8.21 -24.95 -4.91
N GLY A 156 8.39 -23.84 -4.19
CA GLY A 156 8.46 -23.85 -2.73
C GLY A 156 7.17 -24.38 -2.10
N SER A 157 6.02 -23.91 -2.58
CA SER A 157 4.69 -24.37 -2.13
C SER A 157 4.47 -25.85 -2.41
N GLN A 158 4.85 -26.33 -3.61
CA GLN A 158 4.85 -27.76 -3.94
C GLN A 158 5.71 -28.55 -2.96
N SER A 159 6.93 -28.10 -2.67
CA SER A 159 7.85 -28.79 -1.76
C SER A 159 7.25 -28.92 -0.35
N GLN A 160 6.61 -27.87 0.15
CA GLN A 160 5.91 -27.89 1.45
C GLN A 160 4.73 -28.88 1.45
N ARG A 161 3.92 -28.90 0.38
CA ARG A 161 2.80 -29.82 0.23
C ARG A 161 3.27 -31.28 0.20
N LEU A 162 4.30 -31.59 -0.59
CA LEU A 162 4.86 -32.95 -0.68
C LEU A 162 5.48 -33.41 0.65
N GLY A 163 6.22 -32.53 1.34
CA GLY A 163 6.74 -32.82 2.67
C GLY A 163 5.63 -33.08 3.70
N SER A 164 4.55 -32.30 3.65
CA SER A 164 3.38 -32.51 4.53
C SER A 164 2.73 -33.87 4.29
N LEU A 165 2.55 -34.29 3.03
CA LEU A 165 2.00 -35.61 2.71
C LEU A 165 2.83 -36.75 3.33
N GLN A 166 4.16 -36.66 3.24
CA GLN A 166 5.06 -37.65 3.83
C GLN A 166 4.96 -37.68 5.37
N LEU A 167 4.90 -36.51 6.02
CA LEU A 167 4.74 -36.42 7.48
C LEU A 167 3.43 -37.07 7.96
N TYR A 168 2.36 -36.97 7.19
CA TYR A 168 1.07 -37.64 7.48
C TYR A 168 1.01 -39.09 6.98
N GLY A 169 2.15 -39.72 6.66
CA GLY A 169 2.23 -41.13 6.26
C GLY A 169 1.63 -41.43 4.88
N ARG A 170 1.41 -40.41 4.03
CA ARG A 170 0.92 -40.61 2.66
C ARG A 170 2.09 -40.80 1.70
N ALA A 171 2.04 -41.87 0.92
CA ALA A 171 3.02 -42.12 -0.14
C ALA A 171 2.88 -41.07 -1.26
N VAL A 172 3.98 -40.39 -1.58
CA VAL A 172 4.04 -39.43 -2.69
C VAL A 172 4.33 -40.17 -3.99
N LEU A 173 3.45 -40.04 -4.97
CA LEU A 173 3.61 -40.73 -6.25
C LEU A 173 4.66 -40.01 -7.13
N PRO A 174 5.42 -40.72 -7.98
CA PRO A 174 6.41 -40.10 -8.90
C PRO A 174 5.85 -38.95 -9.76
N ARG A 175 4.55 -39.03 -10.11
CA ARG A 175 3.86 -37.99 -10.87
C ARG A 175 3.67 -36.67 -10.12
N GLU A 176 3.57 -36.71 -8.79
CA GLU A 176 3.30 -35.54 -7.94
C GLU A 176 4.52 -34.63 -7.82
N TYR A 177 5.73 -35.20 -7.86
CA TYR A 177 6.98 -34.43 -7.98
C TYR A 177 7.03 -33.60 -9.27
N LYS A 178 6.35 -34.05 -10.33
CA LYS A 178 6.30 -33.36 -11.63
C LYS A 178 5.08 -32.47 -11.82
N THR A 179 4.12 -32.48 -10.89
CA THR A 179 2.82 -31.83 -11.07
C THR A 179 2.61 -30.75 -10.02
N LEU A 180 2.50 -29.50 -10.48
CA LEU A 180 2.15 -28.32 -9.71
C LEU A 180 0.63 -28.21 -9.62
N THR A 181 0.09 -28.32 -8.42
CA THR A 181 -1.35 -28.21 -8.17
C THR A 181 -1.82 -26.76 -8.18
N ARG A 182 -3.14 -26.53 -8.15
CA ARG A 182 -3.74 -25.21 -7.99
C ARG A 182 -3.26 -24.56 -6.71
N ASP A 183 -3.25 -25.31 -5.62
CA ASP A 183 -2.84 -24.80 -4.32
C ASP A 183 -1.35 -24.43 -4.31
N ASP A 184 -0.50 -25.15 -5.06
CA ASP A 184 0.90 -24.76 -5.28
C ASP A 184 1.02 -23.45 -6.09
N ALA A 185 0.16 -23.29 -7.11
CA ALA A 185 0.25 -22.21 -8.09
C ALA A 185 -0.33 -20.87 -7.59
N ILE A 186 -1.48 -20.92 -6.95
CA ILE A 186 -2.30 -19.75 -6.58
C ILE A 186 -2.70 -19.72 -5.11
N GLY A 187 -2.26 -20.71 -4.32
CA GLY A 187 -2.63 -20.87 -2.91
C GLY A 187 -3.98 -21.56 -2.72
N PRO A 188 -4.27 -22.01 -1.48
CA PRO A 188 -5.62 -22.48 -1.12
C PRO A 188 -6.64 -21.34 -1.27
N ARG A 189 -7.92 -21.68 -1.26
CA ARG A 189 -8.99 -20.66 -1.16
C ARG A 189 -8.75 -19.88 0.15
N PRO A 190 -8.68 -18.54 0.10
CA PRO A 190 -8.49 -17.75 1.31
C PRO A 190 -9.55 -18.09 2.36
N ASP A 191 -9.12 -18.26 3.61
CA ASP A 191 -10.01 -18.42 4.75
C ASP A 191 -9.79 -17.26 5.72
N PHE A 192 -10.66 -16.25 5.61
CA PHE A 192 -10.62 -15.10 6.49
C PHE A 192 -11.36 -15.34 7.81
N ALA A 193 -12.13 -16.44 7.97
CA ALA A 193 -12.90 -16.68 9.19
C ALA A 193 -11.99 -16.86 10.42
N SER A 194 -10.75 -17.32 10.22
CA SER A 194 -9.75 -17.48 11.26
C SER A 194 -8.84 -16.25 11.46
N SER A 195 -9.07 -15.15 10.73
CA SER A 195 -8.24 -13.94 10.78
C SER A 195 -8.17 -13.36 12.20
N PRO A 196 -6.97 -13.18 12.78
CA PRO A 196 -6.82 -12.51 14.07
C PRO A 196 -7.24 -11.04 14.01
N LEU A 197 -7.10 -10.38 12.86
CA LEU A 197 -7.48 -8.97 12.67
C LEU A 197 -9.00 -8.80 12.65
N LEU A 198 -9.73 -9.71 11.98
CA LEU A 198 -11.19 -9.71 12.05
C LEU A 198 -11.70 -9.99 13.47
N ARG A 199 -11.05 -10.92 14.20
CA ARG A 199 -11.37 -11.15 15.62
C ARG A 199 -11.08 -9.93 16.50
N GLU A 200 -9.97 -9.22 16.25
CA GLU A 200 -9.66 -7.96 16.95
C GLU A 200 -10.76 -6.93 16.70
N LEU A 201 -11.16 -6.74 15.44
CA LEU A 201 -12.25 -5.84 15.05
C LEU A 201 -13.58 -6.24 15.69
N ASP A 202 -13.96 -7.52 15.63
CA ASP A 202 -15.21 -8.02 16.20
C ASP A 202 -15.25 -7.82 17.72
N GLY A 203 -14.10 -7.92 18.40
CA GLY A 203 -13.93 -7.66 19.83
C GLY A 203 -13.99 -6.18 20.24
N MET A 204 -13.90 -5.25 19.29
CA MET A 204 -14.12 -3.82 19.55
C MET A 204 -15.59 -3.56 19.89
N VAL A 205 -15.82 -2.67 20.85
CA VAL A 205 -17.16 -2.35 21.35
C VAL A 205 -17.91 -1.48 20.33
N GLY A 206 -19.17 -1.82 20.03
CA GLY A 206 -20.01 -1.10 19.08
C GLY A 206 -19.57 -1.23 17.61
N MET A 207 -19.82 -0.15 16.84
CA MET A 207 -19.35 0.05 15.46
C MET A 207 -19.89 -0.94 14.41
N PRO A 208 -21.19 -1.30 14.43
CA PRO A 208 -21.74 -2.35 13.55
C PRO A 208 -21.55 -2.03 12.06
N LYS A 209 -21.72 -0.76 11.65
CA LYS A 209 -21.52 -0.32 10.26
C LYS A 209 -20.08 -0.46 9.78
N VAL A 210 -19.11 -0.22 10.66
CA VAL A 210 -17.68 -0.43 10.36
C VAL A 210 -17.41 -1.91 10.11
N LYS A 211 -17.93 -2.77 11.00
CA LYS A 211 -17.78 -4.23 10.88
C LYS A 211 -18.42 -4.76 9.60
N ASP A 212 -19.61 -4.29 9.26
CA ASP A 212 -20.30 -4.63 8.01
C ASP A 212 -19.52 -4.20 6.76
N ALA A 213 -19.01 -2.96 6.73
CA ALA A 213 -18.22 -2.45 5.62
C ALA A 213 -16.95 -3.29 5.37
N ILE A 214 -16.30 -3.75 6.43
CA ILE A 214 -15.12 -4.62 6.33
C ILE A 214 -15.50 -6.03 5.86
N ARG A 215 -16.61 -6.60 6.35
CA ARG A 215 -17.10 -7.91 5.89
C ARG A 215 -17.43 -7.90 4.39
N LYS A 216 -18.01 -6.82 3.88
CA LYS A 216 -18.23 -6.65 2.42
C LYS A 216 -16.94 -6.72 1.61
N LEU A 217 -15.81 -6.23 2.13
CA LEU A 217 -14.51 -6.36 1.47
C LEU A 217 -14.00 -7.81 1.48
N VAL A 218 -14.23 -8.53 2.59
CA VAL A 218 -13.91 -9.96 2.71
C VAL A 218 -14.72 -10.76 1.67
N ASP A 219 -16.03 -10.51 1.59
CA ASP A 219 -16.94 -11.18 0.66
C ASP A 219 -16.55 -10.92 -0.80
N LEU A 220 -16.24 -9.66 -1.13
CA LEU A 220 -15.73 -9.29 -2.46
C LEU A 220 -14.46 -10.07 -2.81
N GLN A 221 -13.54 -10.24 -1.86
CA GLN A 221 -12.28 -10.91 -2.14
C GLN A 221 -12.43 -12.43 -2.30
N LEU A 222 -13.31 -13.05 -1.51
CA LEU A 222 -13.69 -14.45 -1.71
C LEU A 222 -14.37 -14.64 -3.07
N HIS A 223 -15.27 -13.73 -3.44
CA HIS A 223 -15.91 -13.73 -4.75
C HIS A 223 -14.89 -13.58 -5.89
N ASN A 224 -13.93 -12.66 -5.76
CA ASN A 224 -12.85 -12.46 -6.73
C ASN A 224 -11.97 -13.69 -6.88
N TYR A 225 -11.67 -14.41 -5.79
CA TYR A 225 -10.95 -15.69 -5.88
C TYR A 225 -11.74 -16.70 -6.73
N ASP A 226 -13.03 -16.87 -6.45
CA ASP A 226 -13.88 -17.84 -7.16
C ASP A 226 -14.00 -17.49 -8.65
N ARG A 227 -14.11 -16.19 -8.98
CA ARG A 227 -14.09 -15.68 -10.36
C ARG A 227 -12.77 -15.95 -11.08
N GLU A 228 -11.64 -15.68 -10.42
CA GLU A 228 -10.32 -15.96 -10.99
C GLU A 228 -10.17 -17.45 -11.31
N VAL A 229 -10.62 -18.34 -10.42
CA VAL A 229 -10.62 -19.79 -10.63
C VAL A 229 -11.54 -20.20 -11.78
N ALA A 230 -12.68 -19.55 -11.94
CA ALA A 230 -13.56 -19.70 -13.10
C ALA A 230 -12.98 -19.10 -14.41
N GLY A 231 -11.84 -18.41 -14.32
CA GLY A 231 -11.15 -17.80 -15.45
C GLY A 231 -11.62 -16.39 -15.79
N GLU A 232 -12.52 -15.83 -15.00
CA GLU A 232 -13.02 -14.46 -15.10
C GLU A 232 -12.00 -13.46 -14.53
N ARG A 233 -12.23 -12.18 -14.78
CA ARG A 233 -11.42 -11.10 -14.18
C ARG A 233 -12.01 -10.74 -12.82
N PRO A 234 -11.17 -10.45 -11.81
CA PRO A 234 -11.66 -9.94 -10.54
C PRO A 234 -12.32 -8.57 -10.75
N GLU A 235 -13.30 -8.28 -9.91
CA GLU A 235 -13.87 -6.96 -9.76
C GLU A 235 -12.92 -6.08 -8.97
N LEU A 236 -12.54 -4.96 -9.58
CA LEU A 236 -11.69 -3.96 -8.96
C LEU A 236 -12.57 -2.86 -8.38
N ILE A 237 -12.30 -2.49 -7.13
CA ILE A 237 -12.98 -1.39 -6.45
C ILE A 237 -11.97 -0.33 -6.04
N SER A 238 -12.44 0.90 -5.83
CA SER A 238 -11.68 1.91 -5.10
C SER A 238 -11.56 1.49 -3.63
N LEU A 239 -10.39 1.72 -3.03
CA LEU A 239 -10.14 1.52 -1.60
C LEU A 239 -10.31 2.80 -0.78
N HIS A 240 -10.53 3.95 -1.43
CA HIS A 240 -10.69 5.22 -0.74
C HIS A 240 -12.01 5.27 0.03
N ARG A 241 -11.97 5.80 1.25
CA ARG A 241 -13.14 5.83 2.15
C ARG A 241 -13.26 7.17 2.86
N VAL A 242 -14.45 7.46 3.36
CA VAL A 242 -14.68 8.58 4.28
C VAL A 242 -15.01 8.01 5.65
N PHE A 243 -14.22 8.33 6.67
CA PHE A 243 -14.45 7.91 8.04
C PHE A 243 -15.03 9.08 8.83
N HIS A 244 -16.34 9.07 9.06
CA HIS A 244 -17.01 10.21 9.67
C HIS A 244 -17.74 9.83 10.96
N GLY A 245 -17.74 10.73 11.93
CA GLY A 245 -18.40 10.54 13.23
C GLY A 245 -17.77 11.38 14.32
N ASN A 246 -18.36 11.37 15.52
CA ASN A 246 -17.91 12.18 16.65
C ASN A 246 -16.50 11.78 17.17
N PRO A 247 -15.83 12.62 17.97
CA PRO A 247 -14.55 12.28 18.58
C PRO A 247 -14.66 11.04 19.47
N GLY A 248 -13.54 10.30 19.60
CA GLY A 248 -13.45 9.16 20.52
C GLY A 248 -14.30 7.93 20.15
N THR A 249 -14.87 7.87 18.95
CA THR A 249 -15.57 6.70 18.40
C THR A 249 -14.65 5.60 17.86
N GLY A 250 -13.33 5.84 17.85
CA GLY A 250 -12.33 4.82 17.46
C GLY A 250 -11.84 4.88 16.01
N LYS A 251 -12.09 5.97 15.27
CA LYS A 251 -11.61 6.18 13.88
C LYS A 251 -10.13 5.81 13.68
N THR A 252 -9.23 6.46 14.41
CA THR A 252 -7.78 6.23 14.31
C THR A 252 -7.38 4.79 14.69
N THR A 253 -8.08 4.20 15.67
CA THR A 253 -7.83 2.80 16.08
C THR A 253 -8.22 1.82 14.96
N VAL A 254 -9.36 2.03 14.32
CA VAL A 254 -9.85 1.18 13.23
C VAL A 254 -8.99 1.30 11.99
N VAL A 255 -8.48 2.48 11.66
CA VAL A 255 -7.62 2.69 10.47
C VAL A 255 -6.42 1.74 10.46
N ARG A 256 -5.80 1.52 11.62
CA ARG A 256 -4.68 0.58 11.77
C ARG A 256 -5.10 -0.85 11.43
N ILE A 257 -6.25 -1.30 11.95
CA ILE A 257 -6.78 -2.65 11.67
C ILE A 257 -7.18 -2.74 10.20
N TYR A 258 -7.82 -1.71 9.66
CA TYR A 258 -8.27 -1.62 8.27
C TYR A 258 -7.10 -1.77 7.30
N GLY A 259 -5.99 -1.04 7.48
CA GLY A 259 -4.81 -1.19 6.64
C GLY A 259 -4.24 -2.61 6.67
N ALA A 260 -4.09 -3.17 7.87
CA ALA A 260 -3.55 -4.52 8.03
C ALA A 260 -4.46 -5.57 7.37
N LEU A 261 -5.79 -5.42 7.49
CA LEU A 261 -6.77 -6.26 6.82
C LEU A 261 -6.71 -6.12 5.30
N LEU A 262 -6.57 -4.91 4.75
CA LEU A 262 -6.42 -4.73 3.31
C LEU A 262 -5.19 -5.47 2.76
N LYS A 263 -4.10 -5.54 3.52
CA LYS A 263 -2.96 -6.39 3.16
C LYS A 263 -3.26 -7.88 3.27
N GLU A 264 -3.90 -8.32 4.34
CA GLU A 264 -4.31 -9.72 4.50
C GLU A 264 -5.22 -10.18 3.35
N LEU A 265 -6.12 -9.30 2.89
CA LEU A 265 -6.99 -9.51 1.74
C LEU A 265 -6.22 -9.46 0.39
N GLY A 266 -4.97 -9.02 0.37
CA GLY A 266 -4.17 -8.84 -0.84
C GLY A 266 -4.57 -7.62 -1.68
N LEU A 267 -5.28 -6.67 -1.09
CA LEU A 267 -5.69 -5.40 -1.70
C LEU A 267 -4.60 -4.32 -1.58
N LEU A 268 -3.72 -4.43 -0.57
CA LEU A 268 -2.53 -3.58 -0.39
C LEU A 268 -1.26 -4.40 -0.19
N SER A 269 -0.12 -3.88 -0.67
CA SER A 269 1.17 -4.58 -0.58
C SER A 269 1.85 -4.50 0.80
N LYS A 270 1.64 -3.43 1.59
CA LYS A 270 2.30 -3.22 2.90
C LYS A 270 1.35 -3.22 4.10
N GLY A 271 0.16 -2.65 3.98
CA GLY A 271 -0.91 -2.71 4.99
C GLY A 271 -0.70 -1.82 6.23
N ASP A 272 0.38 -1.08 6.32
CA ASP A 272 0.52 -0.06 7.38
C ASP A 272 -0.32 1.18 7.04
N PHE A 273 -0.44 2.12 7.97
CA PHE A 273 -1.05 3.43 7.72
C PHE A 273 -0.04 4.57 7.91
N LEU A 274 -0.25 5.64 7.17
CA LEU A 274 0.45 6.92 7.28
C LEU A 274 -0.57 7.97 7.69
N GLN A 275 -0.46 8.49 8.90
CA GLN A 275 -1.32 9.57 9.37
C GLN A 275 -0.72 10.93 9.00
N CYS A 276 -1.58 11.82 8.51
CA CYS A 276 -1.24 13.22 8.33
C CYS A 276 -2.44 14.11 8.71
N THR A 277 -2.13 15.37 8.95
CA THR A 277 -3.06 16.45 9.21
C THR A 277 -3.14 17.37 7.98
N PRO A 278 -4.14 18.25 7.90
CA PRO A 278 -4.24 19.24 6.84
C PRO A 278 -2.98 20.12 6.73
N ALA A 279 -2.32 20.43 7.85
CA ALA A 279 -1.11 21.23 7.88
C ALA A 279 0.07 20.56 7.16
N ASP A 280 0.18 19.23 7.26
CA ASP A 280 1.23 18.45 6.58
C ASP A 280 1.07 18.49 5.05
N LEU A 281 -0.16 18.74 4.57
CA LEU A 281 -0.50 18.78 3.16
C LEU A 281 -0.35 20.17 2.55
N THR A 282 -0.71 21.24 3.26
CA THR A 282 -0.76 22.60 2.70
C THR A 282 0.61 23.24 2.52
N GLY A 283 1.58 22.95 3.39
CA GLY A 283 2.91 23.56 3.37
C GLY A 283 2.92 25.08 3.58
N ASP A 284 4.12 25.69 3.58
CA ASP A 284 4.32 27.11 3.94
C ASP A 284 4.44 28.05 2.72
N ALA A 285 4.44 27.53 1.49
CA ALA A 285 4.74 28.29 0.27
C ALA A 285 3.83 27.92 -0.91
N GLU A 286 3.70 28.85 -1.87
CA GLU A 286 2.93 28.68 -3.10
C GLU A 286 3.47 27.50 -3.93
N GLY A 287 2.59 26.58 -4.34
CA GLY A 287 2.96 25.31 -4.98
C GLY A 287 3.42 24.19 -4.03
N GLY A 288 3.72 24.51 -2.77
CA GLY A 288 4.09 23.54 -1.73
C GLY A 288 2.99 22.51 -1.48
N ALA A 289 1.73 22.93 -1.48
CA ALA A 289 0.57 22.07 -1.25
C ALA A 289 0.49 20.87 -2.22
N ALA A 290 0.63 21.15 -3.52
CA ALA A 290 0.57 20.10 -4.55
C ALA A 290 1.80 19.17 -4.47
N ALA A 291 2.99 19.71 -4.23
CA ALA A 291 4.22 18.93 -4.09
C ALA A 291 4.17 18.00 -2.86
N ASN A 292 3.74 18.52 -1.71
CA ASN A 292 3.60 17.76 -0.47
C ASN A 292 2.54 16.66 -0.60
N THR A 293 1.39 16.97 -1.20
CA THR A 293 0.32 16.00 -1.47
C THR A 293 0.82 14.86 -2.35
N LYS A 294 1.51 15.17 -3.46
CA LYS A 294 2.11 14.16 -4.35
C LYS A 294 3.14 13.30 -3.60
N ALA A 295 4.02 13.92 -2.82
CA ALA A 295 5.02 13.20 -2.03
C ALA A 295 4.39 12.26 -0.98
N LEU A 296 3.30 12.68 -0.34
CA LEU A 296 2.59 11.85 0.63
C LEU A 296 1.84 10.69 -0.03
N LEU A 297 1.20 10.91 -1.18
CA LEU A 297 0.58 9.84 -1.97
C LEU A 297 1.61 8.79 -2.40
N GLU A 298 2.78 9.22 -2.87
CA GLU A 298 3.88 8.30 -3.22
C GLU A 298 4.40 7.53 -2.00
N LYS A 299 4.55 8.18 -0.84
CA LYS A 299 4.94 7.52 0.42
C LYS A 299 3.87 6.55 0.93
N ALA A 300 2.59 6.79 0.60
CA ALA A 300 1.47 5.96 0.98
C ALA A 300 1.23 4.77 0.05
N ARG A 301 2.00 4.59 -1.03
CA ARG A 301 1.93 3.37 -1.85
C ARG A 301 2.15 2.11 -1.00
N GLY A 302 1.21 1.17 -1.15
CA GLY A 302 1.07 -0.06 -0.39
C GLY A 302 0.36 0.09 0.96
N ARG A 303 -0.05 1.30 1.32
CA ARG A 303 -0.51 1.68 2.67
C ARG A 303 -1.82 2.44 2.63
N VAL A 304 -2.34 2.72 3.82
CA VAL A 304 -3.46 3.63 4.03
C VAL A 304 -2.90 5.04 4.30
N LEU A 305 -3.25 6.04 3.49
CA LEU A 305 -3.06 7.46 3.82
C LEU A 305 -4.29 7.95 4.61
N PHE A 306 -4.11 8.27 5.88
CA PHE A 306 -5.17 8.74 6.77
C PHE A 306 -5.03 10.24 6.99
N ILE A 307 -5.97 11.02 6.44
CA ILE A 307 -6.05 12.47 6.59
C ILE A 307 -7.09 12.77 7.67
N ASP A 308 -6.61 13.05 8.88
CA ASP A 308 -7.50 13.41 9.99
C ASP A 308 -7.99 14.85 9.87
N GLU A 309 -9.20 15.14 10.36
CA GLU A 309 -9.86 16.45 10.23
C GLU A 309 -9.82 17.02 8.79
N ALA A 310 -10.02 16.16 7.79
CA ALA A 310 -9.92 16.51 6.38
C ALA A 310 -10.81 17.70 5.95
N TYR A 311 -11.95 17.90 6.63
CA TYR A 311 -12.86 19.03 6.39
C TYR A 311 -12.20 20.41 6.56
N VAL A 312 -11.06 20.52 7.24
CA VAL A 312 -10.29 21.77 7.36
C VAL A 312 -9.66 22.19 6.03
N LEU A 313 -9.51 21.27 5.08
CA LEU A 313 -9.04 21.56 3.72
C LEU A 313 -10.13 22.23 2.85
N ASP A 314 -11.39 22.27 3.30
CA ASP A 314 -12.48 22.91 2.55
C ASP A 314 -12.23 24.43 2.40
N PRO A 315 -12.08 24.95 1.17
CA PRO A 315 -11.86 26.38 0.91
C PRO A 315 -13.01 27.28 1.40
N SER A 316 -14.22 26.74 1.58
CA SER A 316 -15.36 27.49 2.11
C SER A 316 -15.16 27.91 3.58
N ARG A 317 -14.22 27.26 4.29
CA ARG A 317 -13.85 27.61 5.66
C ARG A 317 -12.80 28.70 5.64
N LYS A 318 -13.01 29.75 6.45
CA LYS A 318 -12.25 31.02 6.50
C LYS A 318 -10.74 30.92 6.84
N ALA A 319 -10.12 29.75 6.81
CA ALA A 319 -8.79 29.54 7.36
C ALA A 319 -7.77 28.84 6.42
N ASN A 320 -8.10 28.52 5.15
CA ASN A 320 -7.19 27.68 4.37
C ASN A 320 -7.06 28.04 2.89
N GLN A 321 -6.23 29.05 2.58
CA GLN A 321 -5.98 29.52 1.20
C GLN A 321 -5.38 28.46 0.27
N TYR A 322 -4.75 27.41 0.84
CA TYR A 322 -4.10 26.34 0.07
C TYR A 322 -4.83 24.99 0.13
N GLY A 323 -5.94 24.90 0.87
CA GLY A 323 -6.72 23.67 0.98
C GLY A 323 -7.27 23.20 -0.37
N GLY A 324 -7.74 24.13 -1.21
CA GLY A 324 -8.23 23.84 -2.55
C GLY A 324 -7.20 23.11 -3.43
N ASN A 325 -5.96 23.59 -3.43
CA ASN A 325 -4.87 22.97 -4.20
C ASN A 325 -4.59 21.52 -3.75
N VAL A 326 -4.71 21.22 -2.46
CA VAL A 326 -4.59 19.86 -1.92
C VAL A 326 -5.73 18.98 -2.46
N LEU A 327 -6.97 19.46 -2.34
CA LEU A 327 -8.16 18.73 -2.79
C LEU A 327 -8.12 18.47 -4.30
N ASP A 328 -7.75 19.46 -5.11
CA ASP A 328 -7.61 19.33 -6.56
C ASP A 328 -6.52 18.31 -6.92
N THR A 329 -5.38 18.36 -6.24
CA THR A 329 -4.30 17.38 -6.44
C THR A 329 -4.75 15.96 -6.06
N LEU A 330 -5.52 15.80 -4.97
CA LEU A 330 -6.11 14.49 -4.61
C LEU A 330 -7.08 14.02 -5.70
N VAL A 331 -7.97 14.87 -6.21
CA VAL A 331 -8.91 14.49 -7.26
C VAL A 331 -8.19 14.09 -8.55
N GLU A 332 -7.15 14.82 -8.94
CA GLU A 332 -6.31 14.53 -10.10
C GLU A 332 -5.59 13.20 -9.95
N LYS A 333 -4.96 12.94 -8.79
CA LYS A 333 -4.14 11.75 -8.59
C LYS A 333 -4.95 10.49 -8.30
N LEU A 334 -6.12 10.62 -7.67
CA LEU A 334 -7.00 9.49 -7.37
C LEU A 334 -7.94 9.12 -8.53
N GLU A 335 -7.79 9.72 -9.72
CA GLU A 335 -8.57 9.38 -10.90
C GLU A 335 -8.18 8.00 -11.47
N GLY A 336 -9.19 7.16 -11.75
CA GLY A 336 -8.98 5.85 -12.38
C GLY A 336 -8.40 4.76 -11.47
N GLU A 337 -8.40 4.97 -10.15
CA GLU A 337 -7.70 4.13 -9.16
C GLU A 337 -8.38 2.80 -8.77
N ALA A 338 -9.32 2.26 -9.55
CA ALA A 338 -9.87 0.93 -9.24
C ALA A 338 -8.74 -0.13 -9.26
N GLY A 339 -8.46 -0.75 -8.11
CA GLY A 339 -7.33 -1.68 -7.95
C GLY A 339 -5.95 -1.02 -7.79
N SER A 340 -5.90 0.26 -7.38
CA SER A 340 -4.66 0.93 -6.99
C SER A 340 -4.07 0.32 -5.70
N ASP A 341 -2.73 0.35 -5.59
CA ASP A 341 -2.02 -0.13 -4.38
C ASP A 341 -1.91 1.00 -3.35
N ILE A 342 -3.04 1.64 -3.03
CA ILE A 342 -3.15 2.70 -2.03
C ILE A 342 -4.60 2.80 -1.57
N ALA A 343 -4.81 3.07 -0.28
CA ALA A 343 -6.11 3.50 0.23
C ALA A 343 -5.94 4.89 0.82
N VAL A 344 -6.83 5.84 0.52
CA VAL A 344 -6.83 7.12 1.24
C VAL A 344 -8.15 7.29 1.97
N ILE A 345 -8.05 7.68 3.23
CA ILE A 345 -9.16 7.82 4.15
C ILE A 345 -9.21 9.28 4.58
N LEU A 346 -10.31 9.95 4.23
CA LEU A 346 -10.63 11.27 4.75
C LEU A 346 -11.45 11.10 6.02
N ALA A 347 -10.99 11.67 7.13
CA ALA A 347 -11.69 11.56 8.40
C ALA A 347 -12.11 12.90 8.98
N GLY A 348 -13.23 12.89 9.70
CA GLY A 348 -13.75 14.10 10.33
C GLY A 348 -15.11 13.92 10.98
N TYR A 349 -15.73 15.04 11.35
CA TYR A 349 -17.09 15.08 11.88
C TYR A 349 -18.11 14.91 10.76
N THR A 350 -19.22 14.24 11.07
CA THR A 350 -20.22 13.85 10.07
C THR A 350 -20.67 15.04 9.23
N ARG A 351 -21.24 16.08 9.85
CA ARG A 351 -21.79 17.22 9.10
C ARG A 351 -20.72 17.90 8.24
N GLU A 352 -19.55 18.14 8.81
CA GLU A 352 -18.45 18.84 8.19
C GLU A 352 -17.86 18.09 7.00
N MET A 353 -17.82 16.75 7.06
CA MET A 353 -17.39 15.91 5.94
C MET A 353 -18.41 15.91 4.81
N PHE A 354 -19.71 15.88 5.13
CA PHE A 354 -20.77 16.01 4.12
C PHE A 354 -20.71 17.38 3.44
N ASP A 355 -20.61 18.47 4.20
CA ASP A 355 -20.48 19.83 3.68
C ASP A 355 -19.26 19.95 2.73
N MET A 356 -18.08 19.44 3.13
CA MET A 356 -16.87 19.49 2.30
C MET A 356 -17.04 18.74 0.97
N LEU A 357 -17.68 17.57 0.99
CA LEU A 357 -17.90 16.76 -0.22
C LEU A 357 -18.98 17.37 -1.13
N GLU A 358 -20.00 18.00 -0.57
CA GLU A 358 -20.99 18.75 -1.34
C GLU A 358 -20.38 19.93 -2.09
N ASN A 359 -19.45 20.64 -1.44
CA ASN A 359 -18.71 21.74 -2.05
C ASN A 359 -17.71 21.28 -3.12
N ASN A 360 -17.35 19.99 -3.16
CA ASN A 360 -16.35 19.42 -4.07
C ASN A 360 -16.87 18.17 -4.80
N PRO A 361 -17.62 18.33 -5.91
CA PRO A 361 -18.19 17.21 -6.67
C PRO A 361 -17.15 16.19 -7.14
N GLY A 362 -15.91 16.61 -7.41
CA GLY A 362 -14.79 15.73 -7.74
C GLY A 362 -14.48 14.74 -6.61
N LEU A 363 -14.33 15.25 -5.38
CA LEU A 363 -14.12 14.40 -4.20
C LEU A 363 -15.34 13.53 -3.91
N ARG A 364 -16.56 14.07 -3.98
CA ARG A 364 -17.77 13.29 -3.74
C ARG A 364 -17.85 12.08 -4.66
N ARG A 365 -17.46 12.20 -5.93
CA ARG A 365 -17.43 11.05 -6.87
C ARG A 365 -16.34 10.02 -6.54
N ARG A 366 -15.13 10.46 -6.16
CA ARG A 366 -13.99 9.56 -5.89
C ARG A 366 -14.11 8.79 -4.58
N PHE A 367 -14.71 9.42 -3.57
CA PHE A 367 -14.89 8.85 -2.24
C PHE A 367 -16.28 8.28 -2.01
N ASN A 368 -17.28 8.74 -2.78
CA ASN A 368 -18.69 8.33 -2.74
C ASN A 368 -19.15 7.96 -1.34
N ILE A 369 -19.33 8.99 -0.51
CA ILE A 369 -19.69 8.85 0.91
C ILE A 369 -21.02 8.12 1.10
N ASP A 370 -21.92 8.16 0.13
CA ASP A 370 -23.24 7.53 0.23
C ASP A 370 -23.11 5.99 0.21
N ASP A 371 -22.24 5.44 -0.64
CA ASP A 371 -22.03 3.98 -0.76
C ASP A 371 -20.83 3.46 0.06
N PHE A 372 -19.78 4.27 0.20
CA PHE A 372 -18.49 3.88 0.79
C PHE A 372 -18.10 4.72 2.02
N GLY A 373 -18.98 5.59 2.50
CA GLY A 373 -18.83 6.27 3.78
C GLY A 373 -18.95 5.28 4.94
N VAL A 374 -17.98 5.33 5.85
CA VAL A 374 -17.97 4.53 7.07
C VAL A 374 -18.38 5.43 8.23
N HIS A 375 -19.61 5.25 8.69
CA HIS A 375 -20.15 6.00 9.82
C HIS A 375 -19.73 5.38 11.16
N PHE A 376 -19.02 6.18 11.97
CA PHE A 376 -18.63 5.87 13.33
C PHE A 376 -19.68 6.46 14.29
N GLU A 377 -20.67 5.64 14.59
CA GLU A 377 -21.79 6.01 15.46
C GLU A 377 -21.33 6.24 16.91
N ASP A 378 -22.07 7.12 17.61
CA ASP A 378 -21.87 7.28 19.05
C ASP A 378 -22.16 5.98 19.79
N MET A 379 -21.37 5.70 20.81
CA MET A 379 -21.49 4.51 21.64
C MET A 379 -22.83 4.52 22.38
N SER A 380 -23.53 3.39 22.33
CA SER A 380 -24.75 3.16 23.11
C SER A 380 -24.44 3.14 24.61
N ASP A 381 -25.46 3.18 25.46
CA ASP A 381 -25.26 3.12 26.92
C ASP A 381 -24.59 1.79 27.33
N ALA A 382 -24.95 0.70 26.66
CA ALA A 382 -24.32 -0.61 26.84
C ALA A 382 -22.85 -0.61 26.39
N ASP A 383 -22.55 0.06 25.27
CA ASP A 383 -21.18 0.20 24.78
C ASP A 383 -20.33 1.02 25.75
N LEU A 384 -20.83 2.18 26.20
CA LEU A 384 -20.16 3.07 27.15
C LEU A 384 -19.90 2.36 28.49
N ARG A 385 -20.86 1.58 28.97
CA ARG A 385 -20.70 0.72 30.16
C ARG A 385 -19.55 -0.25 29.98
N GLN A 386 -19.51 -0.96 28.85
CA GLN A 386 -18.46 -1.93 28.56
C GLN A 386 -17.09 -1.26 28.43
N VAL A 387 -17.01 -0.10 27.77
CA VAL A 387 -15.79 0.69 27.62
C VAL A 387 -15.28 1.15 28.99
N LEU A 388 -16.15 1.69 29.85
CA LEU A 388 -15.80 2.14 31.20
C LEU A 388 -15.19 1.02 32.03
N ILE A 389 -15.84 -0.15 32.08
CA ILE A 389 -15.36 -1.33 32.81
C ILE A 389 -14.01 -1.81 32.23
N ARG A 390 -13.89 -1.95 30.90
CA ARG A 390 -12.65 -2.40 30.26
C ARG A 390 -11.49 -1.45 30.51
N MET A 391 -11.73 -0.13 30.46
CA MET A 391 -10.69 0.88 30.71
C MET A 391 -10.26 0.91 32.17
N ALA A 392 -11.20 0.79 33.11
CA ALA A 392 -10.90 0.67 34.53
C ALA A 392 -10.06 -0.59 34.82
N GLY A 393 -10.49 -1.75 34.32
CA GLY A 393 -9.77 -3.01 34.49
C GLY A 393 -8.35 -2.99 33.91
N LYS A 394 -8.17 -2.41 32.71
CA LYS A 394 -6.83 -2.19 32.12
C LYS A 394 -5.93 -1.28 32.97
N ALA A 395 -6.52 -0.34 33.70
CA ALA A 395 -5.80 0.53 34.63
C ALA A 395 -5.58 -0.12 36.02
N GLY A 396 -5.94 -1.39 36.21
CA GLY A 396 -5.87 -2.07 37.51
C GLY A 396 -6.87 -1.54 38.52
N LEU A 397 -7.98 -0.95 38.06
CA LEU A 397 -9.04 -0.37 38.89
C LEU A 397 -10.28 -1.24 38.84
N ALA A 398 -10.97 -1.33 39.98
CA ALA A 398 -12.29 -1.92 40.10
C ALA A 398 -13.27 -0.87 40.66
N PHE A 399 -14.54 -1.01 40.31
CA PHE A 399 -15.63 -0.27 40.92
C PHE A 399 -16.08 -1.02 42.19
N GLU A 400 -16.48 -0.28 43.22
CA GLU A 400 -16.96 -0.83 44.49
C GLU A 400 -18.25 -1.64 44.28
N ASP A 401 -19.16 -1.10 43.49
CA ASP A 401 -20.37 -1.75 43.04
C ASP A 401 -20.67 -1.39 41.56
N MET A 402 -21.65 -2.08 40.97
CA MET A 402 -22.09 -1.82 39.60
C MET A 402 -23.10 -0.67 39.50
N ASP A 403 -23.70 -0.22 40.59
CA ASP A 403 -24.65 0.90 40.61
C ASP A 403 -23.93 2.23 40.34
N VAL A 404 -22.68 2.36 40.78
CA VAL A 404 -21.77 3.45 40.42
C VAL A 404 -21.51 3.48 38.91
N VAL A 405 -21.29 2.31 38.31
CA VAL A 405 -21.08 2.19 36.85
C VAL A 405 -22.33 2.68 36.12
N ASP A 406 -23.51 2.25 36.55
CA ASP A 406 -24.77 2.62 35.91
C ASP A 406 -25.09 4.12 36.09
N HIS A 407 -24.76 4.73 37.24
CA HIS A 407 -24.83 6.18 37.43
C HIS A 407 -23.90 6.95 36.49
N VAL A 408 -22.64 6.50 36.34
CA VAL A 408 -21.69 7.14 35.43
C VAL A 408 -22.16 7.02 33.99
N VAL A 409 -22.72 5.88 33.59
CA VAL A 409 -23.33 5.69 32.27
C VAL A 409 -24.53 6.64 32.07
N GLY A 410 -25.37 6.84 33.09
CA GLY A 410 -26.45 7.83 33.06
C GLY A 410 -25.95 9.26 32.80
N VAL A 411 -24.84 9.66 33.45
CA VAL A 411 -24.19 10.96 33.19
C VAL A 411 -23.63 11.03 31.77
N LEU A 412 -23.02 9.96 31.27
CA LEU A 412 -22.52 9.90 29.89
C LEU A 412 -23.66 9.98 28.86
N ALA A 413 -24.80 9.35 29.12
CA ALA A 413 -25.98 9.42 28.27
C ALA A 413 -26.55 10.84 28.16
N GLN A 414 -26.50 11.63 29.24
CA GLN A 414 -26.83 13.06 29.20
C GLN A 414 -25.83 13.83 28.34
N LYS A 415 -24.53 13.58 28.51
CA LYS A 415 -23.46 14.23 27.72
C LYS A 415 -23.51 13.87 26.24
N ARG A 416 -23.98 12.67 25.86
CA ARG A 416 -24.16 12.25 24.47
C ARG A 416 -25.14 13.15 23.69
N ARG A 417 -26.04 13.86 24.38
CA ARG A 417 -26.96 14.81 23.74
C ARG A 417 -26.30 16.12 23.32
N LEU A 418 -25.08 16.38 23.77
CA LEU A 418 -24.33 17.59 23.42
C LEU A 418 -23.61 17.41 22.08
N PRO A 419 -23.43 18.48 21.29
CA PRO A 419 -22.60 18.45 20.09
C PRO A 419 -21.19 17.95 20.38
N ASN A 420 -20.61 17.18 19.45
CA ASN A 420 -19.23 16.68 19.52
C ASN A 420 -18.91 15.85 20.78
N PHE A 421 -19.86 15.02 21.21
CA PHE A 421 -19.66 14.10 22.32
C PHE A 421 -18.41 13.21 22.12
N GLY A 422 -17.54 13.15 23.12
CA GLY A 422 -16.22 12.53 23.00
C GLY A 422 -16.18 11.01 23.17
N ASN A 423 -17.32 10.31 23.32
CA ASN A 423 -17.42 8.85 23.42
C ASN A 423 -16.41 8.23 24.40
N ALA A 424 -15.57 7.28 23.96
CA ALA A 424 -14.54 6.66 24.81
C ALA A 424 -13.53 7.68 25.34
N GLY A 425 -13.31 8.79 24.63
CA GLY A 425 -12.52 9.93 25.12
C GLY A 425 -13.17 10.60 26.33
N THR A 426 -14.49 10.77 26.35
CA THR A 426 -15.20 11.28 27.53
C THR A 426 -15.10 10.31 28.71
N VAL A 427 -15.21 9.00 28.45
CA VAL A 427 -15.00 7.95 29.47
C VAL A 427 -13.59 8.04 30.05
N ALA A 428 -12.57 8.16 29.19
CA ALA A 428 -11.17 8.30 29.58
C ALA A 428 -10.95 9.52 30.49
N SER A 429 -11.50 10.67 30.10
CA SER A 429 -11.41 11.91 30.88
C SER A 429 -12.05 11.77 32.25
N MET A 430 -13.25 11.16 32.33
CA MET A 430 -13.91 10.91 33.61
C MET A 430 -13.12 9.95 34.50
N LEU A 431 -12.55 8.89 33.93
CA LEU A 431 -11.70 7.95 34.67
C LEU A 431 -10.41 8.60 35.18
N ASN A 432 -9.82 9.53 34.42
CA ASN A 432 -8.66 10.29 34.87
C ASN A 432 -8.98 11.19 36.07
N VAL A 433 -10.13 11.88 36.04
CA VAL A 433 -10.61 12.64 37.21
C VAL A 433 -10.82 11.72 38.41
N ALA A 434 -11.43 10.55 38.22
CA ALA A 434 -11.64 9.57 39.28
C ALA A 434 -10.32 9.07 39.89
N LYS A 435 -9.28 8.85 39.07
CA LYS A 435 -7.93 8.49 39.54
C LYS A 435 -7.33 9.58 40.44
N VAL A 436 -7.41 10.84 40.03
CA VAL A 436 -6.91 11.98 40.82
C VAL A 436 -7.63 12.04 42.18
N ASN A 437 -8.96 11.91 42.18
CA ASN A 437 -9.75 11.91 43.41
C ASN A 437 -9.42 10.72 44.32
N LYS A 438 -9.22 9.52 43.75
CA LYS A 438 -8.77 8.34 44.50
C LYS A 438 -7.40 8.58 45.14
N SER A 439 -6.44 9.12 44.40
CA SER A 439 -5.09 9.40 44.93
C SER A 439 -5.13 10.40 46.08
N ARG A 440 -5.96 11.45 45.98
CA ARG A 440 -6.16 12.41 47.07
C ARG A 440 -6.74 11.74 48.33
N ARG A 441 -7.80 10.94 48.16
CA ARG A 441 -8.44 10.19 49.26
C ARG A 441 -7.52 9.16 49.93
N LEU A 442 -6.54 8.61 49.21
CA LEU A 442 -5.56 7.68 49.79
C LEU A 442 -4.38 8.39 50.47
N ALA A 443 -4.20 9.69 50.22
CA ALA A 443 -3.16 10.51 50.83
C ALA A 443 -3.65 11.21 52.10
N ASP A 444 -4.95 11.52 52.16
CA ASP A 444 -5.69 11.91 53.37
C ASP A 444 -5.92 10.70 54.29
#